data_AF-S4P319-F1
#
_entry.id   AF-S4P319-F1
#
_cell.length_a   1.000
_cell.length_b   1.000
_cell.length_c   1.000
_cell.angle_alpha   90.00
_cell.angle_beta   90.00
_cell.angle_gamma   90.00
#
_symmetry.space_group_name_H-M   'P 1'
#
loop_
_entity.id
_entity.type
_entity.pdbx_description
1 polymer ?
#
loop_
_entity_poly.entity_id
_entity_poly.type
_entity_poly.pdbx_seq_one_letter_code
_entity_poly.pdbx_strand_id
1 'polypeptide(L)'
;MASPGMMQSGLSRELFESWCTDPKNGVIIAGYCVEGTLAKTILSEPEEITSMSGQKLPLKMSVDYISFSAHTDYQQTSEFINIL
;
A
#
# COMPACT_ATOMS: atom_id res chain seq x y z
N MET A 1 1.03 13.36 -1.72
CA MET A 1 1.71 12.26 -0.98
C MET A 1 1.46 12.46 0.51
N ALA A 2 1.22 11.38 1.26
CA ALA A 2 0.91 11.44 2.69
C ALA A 2 1.58 10.28 3.44
N SER A 3 1.86 10.49 4.72
CA SER A 3 2.43 9.48 5.63
C SER A 3 1.40 8.94 6.62
N PRO A 4 1.60 7.73 7.16
CA PRO A 4 2.62 6.72 6.86
C PRO A 4 2.31 5.88 5.60
N GLY A 5 3.34 5.34 4.95
CA GLY A 5 3.19 4.59 3.69
C GLY A 5 2.36 3.29 3.78
N MET A 6 2.31 2.67 4.96
CA MET A 6 1.54 1.44 5.19
C MET A 6 0.08 1.69 5.64
N MET A 7 -0.32 2.97 5.77
CA MET A 7 -1.70 3.39 6.06
C MET A 7 -2.33 2.78 7.33
N GLN A 8 -1.53 2.53 8.36
CA GLN A 8 -2.02 2.03 9.64
C GLN A 8 -2.82 3.09 10.42
N SER A 9 -2.47 4.37 10.25
CA SER A 9 -3.09 5.51 10.93
C SER A 9 -2.69 6.81 10.22
N GLY A 10 -3.07 7.97 10.76
CA GLY A 10 -2.60 9.27 10.29
C GLY A 10 -3.18 9.71 8.94
N LEU A 11 -2.57 10.74 8.35
CA LEU A 11 -3.12 11.44 7.20
C LEU A 11 -3.32 10.55 5.96
N SER A 12 -2.39 9.61 5.68
CA SER A 12 -2.58 8.69 4.55
C SER A 12 -3.81 7.80 4.73
N ARG A 13 -4.11 7.39 5.97
CA ARG A 13 -5.29 6.57 6.31
C ARG A 13 -6.58 7.38 6.21
N GLU A 14 -6.60 8.60 6.72
CA GLU A 14 -7.77 9.50 6.68
C GLU A 14 -8.16 9.86 5.24
N LEU A 15 -7.16 10.17 4.40
CA LEU A 15 -7.37 10.44 2.98
C LEU A 15 -7.87 9.20 2.24
N PHE A 16 -7.28 8.03 2.52
CA PHE A 16 -7.72 6.77 1.91
C PHE A 16 -9.19 6.47 2.23
N GLU A 17 -9.61 6.56 3.50
CA GLU A 17 -11.00 6.32 3.88
C GLU A 17 -11.97 7.31 3.21
N SER A 18 -11.56 8.57 3.08
CA SER A 18 -12.36 9.62 2.42
C SER A 18 -12.52 9.39 0.91
N TRP A 19 -11.59 8.70 0.27
CA TRP A 19 -11.52 8.58 -1.19
C TRP A 19 -11.84 7.17 -1.72
N CYS A 20 -11.76 6.14 -0.88
CA CYS A 20 -11.84 4.74 -1.31
C CYS A 20 -13.15 4.33 -1.98
N THR A 21 -14.23 5.06 -1.74
CA THR A 21 -15.57 4.74 -2.24
C THR A 21 -15.88 5.31 -3.62
N ASP A 22 -15.04 6.19 -4.17
CA ASP A 22 -15.22 6.80 -5.50
C ASP A 22 -14.27 6.15 -6.53
N PRO A 23 -14.78 5.51 -7.60
CA PRO A 23 -13.97 4.85 -8.63
C PRO A 23 -13.11 5.80 -9.48
N LYS A 24 -13.31 7.12 -9.37
CA LYS A 24 -12.44 8.12 -10.03
C LYS A 24 -11.11 8.30 -9.31
N ASN A 25 -11.00 7.84 -8.07
CA ASN A 25 -9.78 7.94 -7.27
C ASN A 25 -8.88 6.73 -7.48
N GLY A 26 -7.62 6.86 -7.08
CA GLY A 26 -6.62 5.79 -7.13
C GLY A 26 -5.54 5.95 -6.07
N VAL A 27 -4.97 4.83 -5.63
CA VAL A 27 -3.86 4.78 -4.68
C VAL A 27 -2.72 4.00 -5.29
N ILE A 28 -1.51 4.56 -5.19
CA ILE A 28 -0.28 3.91 -5.64
C ILE A 28 0.54 3.54 -4.41
N ILE A 29 0.78 2.24 -4.25
CA ILE A 29 1.66 1.68 -3.23
C ILE A 29 3.07 1.57 -3.80
N ALA A 30 3.93 2.47 -3.32
CA ALA A 30 5.29 2.62 -3.86
C ALA A 30 6.37 1.84 -3.10
N GLY A 31 6.05 1.26 -1.94
CA GLY A 31 7.00 0.59 -1.06
C GLY A 31 6.56 -0.81 -0.67
N TYR A 32 7.47 -1.58 -0.10
CA TYR A 32 7.14 -2.89 0.46
C TYR A 32 6.11 -2.76 1.58
N CYS A 33 5.09 -3.63 1.57
CA CYS A 33 4.04 -3.68 2.58
C CYS A 33 4.19 -4.91 3.47
N VAL A 34 4.23 -4.67 4.78
CA VAL A 34 4.29 -5.74 5.79
C VAL A 34 2.91 -6.36 5.97
N GLU A 35 2.88 -7.67 6.22
CA GLU A 35 1.66 -8.40 6.57
C GLU A 35 0.92 -7.79 7.77
N GLY A 36 -0.41 -7.80 7.71
CA GLY A 36 -1.26 -7.17 8.74
C GLY A 36 -1.39 -5.64 8.63
N THR A 37 -0.87 -5.03 7.57
CA THR A 37 -1.10 -3.60 7.27
C THR A 37 -2.23 -3.39 6.29
N LEU A 38 -2.94 -2.26 6.39
CA LEU A 38 -3.96 -1.90 5.40
C LEU A 38 -3.38 -1.87 3.99
N ALA A 39 -2.19 -1.28 3.82
CA ALA A 39 -1.52 -1.22 2.53
C ALA A 39 -1.23 -2.62 1.94
N LYS A 40 -1.04 -3.65 2.77
CA LYS A 40 -0.91 -5.04 2.31
C LYS A 40 -2.27 -5.65 1.96
N THR A 41 -3.28 -5.40 2.79
CA THR A 41 -4.65 -5.93 2.59
C THR A 41 -5.27 -5.45 1.29
N ILE A 42 -5.13 -4.17 0.93
CA ILE A 42 -5.80 -3.63 -0.27
C ILE A 42 -5.20 -4.15 -1.58
N LEU A 43 -3.98 -4.70 -1.56
CA LEU A 43 -3.34 -5.31 -2.74
C LEU A 43 -4.03 -6.60 -3.17
N SER A 44 -4.86 -7.21 -2.31
CA SER A 44 -5.71 -8.35 -2.69
C SER A 44 -7.07 -7.93 -3.25
N GLU A 45 -7.28 -6.62 -3.48
CA GLU A 45 -8.52 -6.04 -4.01
C GLU A 45 -9.80 -6.54 -3.29
N PRO A 46 -9.89 -6.38 -1.96
CA PRO A 46 -11.11 -6.76 -1.24
C PRO A 46 -12.30 -5.88 -1.63
N GLU A 47 -13.52 -6.41 -1.58
CA GLU A 47 -14.74 -5.63 -1.87
C GLU A 47 -14.97 -4.50 -0.85
N GLU A 48 -14.55 -4.71 0.41
CA GLU A 48 -14.72 -3.78 1.52
C GLU A 48 -13.46 -3.70 2.39
N ILE A 49 -13.24 -2.55 3.00
CA ILE A 49 -12.22 -2.30 4.02
C ILE A 49 -12.85 -1.85 5.33
N THR A 50 -12.17 -2.08 6.45
CA THR A 50 -12.60 -1.58 7.76
C THR A 50 -11.92 -0.25 8.07
N SER A 51 -12.71 0.80 8.27
CA SER A 51 -12.23 2.12 8.69
C SER A 51 -11.68 2.11 10.12
N MET A 52 -10.96 3.16 10.50
CA MET A 52 -10.46 3.38 11.87
C MET A 52 -11.60 3.46 12.90
N SER A 53 -12.80 3.89 12.47
CA SER A 53 -14.00 3.94 13.32
C SER A 53 -14.73 2.59 13.42
N GLY A 54 -14.26 1.55 12.72
CA GLY A 54 -14.87 0.22 12.68
C GLY A 54 -15.99 0.07 11.64
N GLN A 55 -16.32 1.12 10.89
CA GLN A 55 -17.27 1.04 9.78
C GLN A 55 -16.65 0.32 8.58
N LYS A 56 -17.46 -0.45 7.85
CA LYS A 56 -17.06 -1.04 6.57
C LYS A 56 -17.29 -0.05 5.43
N LEU A 57 -16.29 0.11 4.57
CA LEU A 57 -16.33 1.00 3.41
C LEU A 57 -16.08 0.18 2.15
N PRO A 58 -16.87 0.35 1.08
CA PRO A 58 -16.64 -0.34 -0.19
C PRO A 58 -15.37 0.21 -0.86
N LEU A 59 -14.48 -0.68 -1.30
CA LEU A 59 -13.28 -0.31 -2.04
C LEU A 59 -13.61 -0.26 -3.55
N LYS A 60 -13.74 0.95 -4.09
CA LYS A 60 -14.03 1.18 -5.51
C LYS A 60 -12.92 1.90 -6.27
N MET A 61 -12.03 2.59 -5.56
CA MET A 61 -10.87 3.26 -6.13
C MET A 61 -9.86 2.24 -6.68
N SER A 62 -9.03 2.63 -7.66
CA SER A 62 -7.97 1.75 -8.16
C SER A 62 -6.84 1.58 -7.14
N VAL A 63 -6.23 0.39 -7.13
CA VAL A 63 -5.07 0.05 -6.28
C VAL A 63 -3.94 -0.44 -7.17
N ASP A 64 -2.86 0.33 -7.24
CA ASP A 64 -1.70 0.01 -8.08
C ASP A 64 -0.44 -0.17 -7.23
N TYR A 65 0.39 -1.16 -7.57
CA TYR A 65 1.69 -1.40 -6.90
C TYR A 65 2.84 -1.13 -7.86
N ILE A 66 3.67 -0.12 -7.55
CA ILE A 66 4.83 0.27 -8.35
C ILE A 66 6.03 0.44 -7.42
N SER A 67 6.90 -0.57 -7.34
CA SER A 67 7.97 -0.58 -6.33
C SER A 67 9.07 0.45 -6.60
N PHE A 68 9.33 1.30 -5.61
CA PHE A 68 10.49 2.19 -5.46
C PHE A 68 11.20 1.92 -4.12
N SER A 69 11.35 0.64 -3.78
CA SER A 69 11.84 0.19 -2.47
C SER A 69 13.36 0.27 -2.28
N ALA A 70 14.10 0.62 -3.34
CA ALA A 70 15.56 0.77 -3.33
C ALA A 70 16.32 -0.43 -2.73
N HIS A 71 15.77 -1.64 -2.90
CA HIS A 71 16.43 -2.90 -2.54
C HIS A 71 17.18 -3.48 -3.73
N THR A 72 18.25 -4.22 -3.44
CA THR A 72 18.94 -5.00 -4.46
C THR A 72 18.09 -6.16 -4.92
N ASP A 73 18.13 -6.46 -6.20
CA ASP A 73 17.57 -7.69 -6.73
C ASP A 73 18.53 -8.88 -6.53
N TYR A 74 18.13 -10.05 -7.06
CA TYR A 74 18.95 -11.25 -6.98
C TYR A 74 20.32 -11.07 -7.68
N GLN A 75 20.36 -10.46 -8.86
CA GLN A 75 21.58 -10.30 -9.64
C GLN A 75 22.57 -9.41 -8.88
N GLN A 76 22.11 -8.26 -8.40
CA GLN A 76 22.93 -7.31 -7.64
C GLN A 76 23.44 -7.93 -6.33
N THR A 77 22.60 -8.70 -5.63
CA THR A 77 23.00 -9.38 -4.39
C THR A 77 24.01 -10.49 -4.66
N SER A 78 23.80 -11.31 -5.69
CA SER A 78 24.73 -12.38 -6.07
C SER A 78 26.07 -11.82 -6.53
N GLU A 79 26.05 -10.76 -7.34
CA GLU A 79 27.27 -10.08 -7.78
C GLU A 79 28.03 -9.53 -6.59
N PHE A 80 27.36 -8.84 -5.67
CA PHE A 80 27.98 -8.32 -4.45
C PHE A 80 28.63 -9.41 -3.60
N ILE A 81 28.00 -10.57 -3.44
CA ILE A 81 28.57 -11.70 -2.69
C ILE A 81 29.80 -12.30 -3.39
N ASN A 82 29.77 -12.41 -4.73
CA ASN A 82 30.86 -13.03 -5.49
C ASN A 82 32.12 -12.16 -5.62
N ILE A 83 32.01 -10.83 -5.40
CA ILE A 83 33.14 -9.89 -5.46
C ILE A 83 33.81 -9.63 -4.10
N LEU A 84 33.27 -10.20 -3.01
CA LEU A 84 33.85 -10.15 -1.66
C LEU A 84 34.79 -11.33 -1.41
#